data_AF-A0A920J0K3-F1
#
_entry.id   AF-A0A920J0K3-F1
#
_cell.length_a   1.000
_cell.length_b   1.000
_cell.length_c   1.000
_cell.angle_alpha   90.00
_cell.angle_beta   90.00
_cell.angle_gamma   90.00
#
_symmetry.space_group_name_H-M   'P 1'
#
loop_
_entity.id
_entity.type
_entity.pdbx_description
1 polymer ?
#
loop_
_entity_poly.entity_id
_entity_poly.type
_entity_poly.pdbx_seq_one_letter_code
_entity_poly.pdbx_strand_id
1 'polypeptide(L)'
;MSRVKGGMTTRRKHKSILKQVKGHRGASRPGFRAAKESLTHALNYSKKHRHLKKRSMRKLAITRINAAARENGLSYSKFMNFLLREIFKLKKIIS
;
A
#
# COMPACT_ATOMS: atom_id res chain seq x y z
N MET A 1 -12.58 -45.85 -14.82
CA MET A 1 -12.35 -44.60 -14.04
C MET A 1 -13.66 -44.15 -13.41
N SER A 2 -13.69 -43.80 -12.12
CA SER A 2 -14.91 -43.34 -11.44
C SER A 2 -15.10 -41.82 -11.55
N ARG A 3 -16.35 -41.36 -11.70
CA ARG A 3 -16.69 -39.93 -11.81
C ARG A 3 -16.72 -39.27 -10.43
N VAL A 4 -15.78 -38.36 -10.16
CA VAL A 4 -15.76 -37.56 -8.91
C VAL A 4 -16.62 -36.30 -9.06
N LYS A 5 -17.64 -36.13 -8.20
CA LYS A 5 -18.52 -34.95 -8.19
C LYS A 5 -17.98 -33.85 -7.26
N GLY A 6 -18.12 -32.59 -7.66
CA GLY A 6 -17.59 -31.41 -6.93
C GLY A 6 -18.46 -30.83 -5.81
N GLY A 7 -19.50 -31.52 -5.33
CA GLY A 7 -20.57 -30.97 -4.47
C GLY A 7 -20.11 -30.03 -3.34
N MET A 8 -19.61 -30.59 -2.23
CA MET A 8 -19.25 -29.79 -1.06
C MET A 8 -17.99 -28.92 -1.26
N THR A 9 -17.04 -29.38 -2.07
CA THR A 9 -15.77 -28.68 -2.30
C THR A 9 -15.98 -27.35 -3.01
N THR A 10 -16.84 -27.31 -4.03
CA THR A 10 -17.22 -26.06 -4.72
C THR A 10 -17.92 -25.08 -3.78
N ARG A 11 -18.87 -25.58 -2.96
CA ARG A 11 -19.58 -24.74 -1.97
C ARG A 11 -18.61 -24.12 -0.94
N ARG A 12 -17.62 -24.89 -0.46
CA ARG A 12 -16.59 -24.39 0.47
C ARG A 12 -15.74 -23.29 -0.18
N LYS A 13 -15.32 -23.47 -1.44
CA LYS A 13 -14.55 -22.44 -2.19
C LYS A 13 -15.34 -21.14 -2.34
N HIS A 14 -16.63 -21.23 -2.71
CA HIS A 14 -17.48 -20.04 -2.85
C HIS A 14 -17.65 -19.30 -1.51
N LYS A 15 -17.90 -20.03 -0.41
CA LYS A 15 -18.00 -19.43 0.92
C LYS A 15 -16.71 -18.75 1.37
N SER A 16 -15.54 -19.33 1.06
CA SER A 16 -14.24 -18.71 1.37
C SER A 16 -14.08 -17.35 0.69
N ILE A 17 -14.39 -17.27 -0.60
CA ILE A 17 -14.33 -16.00 -1.36
C ILE A 17 -15.34 -14.99 -0.83
N LEU A 18 -16.59 -15.39 -0.59
CA LEU A 18 -17.62 -14.51 -0.03
C LEU A 18 -17.26 -13.97 1.37
N LYS A 19 -16.54 -14.76 2.17
CA LYS A 19 -16.04 -14.33 3.48
C LYS A 19 -14.99 -13.22 3.34
N GLN A 20 -14.13 -13.28 2.31
CA GLN A 20 -13.08 -12.29 2.08
C GLN A 20 -13.64 -10.94 1.59
N VAL A 21 -14.72 -10.96 0.81
CA VAL A 21 -15.38 -9.74 0.29
C VAL A 21 -16.46 -9.19 1.22
N LYS A 22 -16.51 -9.63 2.48
CA LYS A 22 -17.51 -9.15 3.43
C LYS A 22 -17.38 -7.63 3.59
N GLY A 23 -18.48 -6.91 3.30
CA GLY A 23 -18.51 -5.44 3.35
C GLY A 23 -18.32 -4.76 1.99
N HIS A 24 -18.04 -5.51 0.91
CA HIS A 24 -18.10 -4.97 -0.44
C HIS A 24 -19.54 -4.49 -0.75
N ARG A 25 -19.68 -3.47 -1.58
CA ARG A 25 -20.98 -2.91 -1.94
C ARG A 25 -21.67 -3.71 -3.06
N GLY A 26 -23.00 -3.68 -3.08
CA GLY A 26 -23.81 -4.23 -4.17
C GLY A 26 -23.64 -5.73 -4.39
N ALA A 27 -23.70 -6.13 -5.67
CA ALA A 27 -23.71 -7.54 -6.10
C ALA A 27 -22.41 -8.31 -5.76
N SER A 28 -21.31 -7.62 -5.46
CA SER A 28 -20.05 -8.25 -5.03
C SER A 28 -20.14 -8.88 -3.64
N ARG A 29 -21.17 -8.58 -2.84
CA ARG A 29 -21.38 -9.15 -1.50
C ARG A 29 -22.12 -10.50 -1.52
N PRO A 30 -23.28 -10.65 -2.22
CA PRO A 30 -23.96 -11.95 -2.30
C PRO A 30 -23.51 -12.82 -3.49
N GLY A 31 -23.04 -12.23 -4.59
CA GLY A 31 -22.77 -12.94 -5.85
C GLY A 31 -21.34 -13.43 -5.97
N PHE A 32 -21.13 -14.74 -6.20
CA PHE A 32 -19.79 -15.33 -6.32
C PHE A 32 -18.94 -14.76 -7.47
N ARG A 33 -19.54 -14.55 -8.65
CA ARG A 33 -18.82 -14.04 -9.84
C ARG A 33 -18.30 -12.62 -9.59
N ALA A 34 -19.20 -11.71 -9.21
CA ALA A 34 -18.87 -10.33 -8.86
C ALA A 34 -17.93 -10.24 -7.64
N ALA A 35 -18.04 -11.14 -6.67
CA ALA A 35 -17.12 -11.24 -5.54
C ALA A 35 -15.70 -11.58 -6.01
N LYS A 36 -15.55 -12.59 -6.88
CA LYS A 36 -14.25 -13.03 -7.39
C LYS A 36 -13.54 -11.94 -8.19
N GLU A 37 -14.27 -11.24 -9.05
CA GLU A 37 -13.74 -10.11 -9.82
C GLU A 37 -13.28 -8.98 -8.88
N SER A 38 -14.16 -8.56 -7.97
CA SER A 38 -13.86 -7.52 -7.00
C SER A 38 -12.66 -7.86 -6.11
N LEU A 39 -12.58 -9.11 -5.64
CA LEU A 39 -11.44 -9.61 -4.85
C LEU A 39 -10.13 -9.54 -5.64
N THR A 40 -10.15 -9.93 -6.92
CA THR A 40 -8.95 -9.91 -7.77
C THR A 40 -8.42 -8.48 -7.92
N HIS A 41 -9.30 -7.50 -8.16
CA HIS A 41 -8.91 -6.10 -8.19
C HIS A 41 -8.39 -5.60 -6.84
N ALA A 42 -9.06 -5.96 -5.74
CA ALA A 42 -8.66 -5.56 -4.40
C ALA A 42 -7.24 -6.08 -4.03
N LEU A 43 -6.91 -7.31 -4.40
CA LEU A 43 -5.59 -7.89 -4.17
C LEU A 43 -4.50 -7.17 -4.97
N ASN A 44 -4.77 -6.85 -6.24
CA ASN A 44 -3.85 -6.07 -7.08
C ASN A 44 -3.61 -4.67 -6.49
N TYR A 45 -4.68 -3.98 -6.07
CA TYR A 45 -4.58 -2.69 -5.40
C TYR A 45 -3.79 -2.79 -4.10
N SER A 46 -4.05 -3.78 -3.25
CA SER A 46 -3.32 -3.98 -1.99
C SER A 46 -1.81 -4.05 -2.23
N LYS A 47 -1.35 -4.87 -3.19
CA LYS A 47 0.07 -4.97 -3.53
C LYS A 47 0.64 -3.62 -3.96
N LYS A 48 -0.04 -2.91 -4.88
CA LYS A 48 0.40 -1.59 -5.37
C LYS A 48 0.44 -0.55 -4.25
N HIS A 49 -0.60 -0.48 -3.41
CA HIS A 49 -0.71 0.51 -2.34
C HIS A 49 0.30 0.30 -1.21
N ARG A 50 0.80 -0.92 -0.96
CA ARG A 50 1.93 -1.13 -0.04
C ARG A 50 3.18 -0.35 -0.45
N HIS A 51 3.47 -0.27 -1.75
CA HIS A 51 4.59 0.53 -2.27
C HIS A 51 4.25 2.02 -2.27
N LEU A 52 3.04 2.40 -2.69
CA LEU A 52 2.62 3.80 -2.72
C LEU A 52 2.57 4.44 -1.32
N LYS A 53 2.19 3.69 -0.27
CA LYS A 53 2.17 4.16 1.12
C LYS A 53 3.55 4.66 1.55
N LYS A 54 4.63 3.99 1.14
CA LYS A 54 6.00 4.44 1.44
C LYS A 54 6.30 5.81 0.80
N ARG A 55 5.84 6.00 -0.44
CA ARG A 55 5.99 7.28 -1.18
C ARG A 55 5.14 8.40 -0.58
N SER A 56 3.89 8.13 -0.20
CA SER A 56 3.01 9.14 0.40
C SER A 56 3.52 9.57 1.78
N MET A 57 4.00 8.64 2.60
CA MET A 57 4.63 8.97 3.89
C MET A 57 5.89 9.83 3.71
N ARG A 58 6.73 9.52 2.71
CA ARG A 58 7.87 10.37 2.37
C ARG A 58 7.44 11.76 1.94
N LYS A 59 6.40 11.87 1.09
CA LYS A 59 5.86 13.16 0.66
C LYS A 59 5.38 13.98 1.86
N LEU A 60 4.68 13.35 2.81
CA LEU A 60 4.22 14.00 4.04
C LEU A 60 5.39 14.48 4.92
N ALA A 61 6.43 13.68 5.06
CA ALA A 61 7.63 14.08 5.79
C ALA A 61 8.31 15.28 5.13
N ILE A 62 8.46 15.28 3.80
CA ILE A 62 9.00 16.42 3.04
C ILE A 62 8.17 17.68 3.26
N THR A 63 6.84 17.59 3.21
CA THR A 63 5.97 18.75 3.44
C THR A 63 6.12 19.30 4.86
N ARG A 64 6.27 18.43 5.86
CA ARG A 64 6.48 18.83 7.25
C ARG A 64 7.84 19.52 7.45
N ILE A 65 8.91 18.94 6.89
CA ILE A 65 10.26 19.52 6.95
C ILE A 65 10.28 20.87 6.22
N ASN A 66 9.62 20.97 5.06
CA ASN A 66 9.56 22.23 4.31
C ASN A 66 8.81 23.33 5.08
N ALA A 67 7.75 23.00 5.82
CA ALA A 67 7.06 23.96 6.67
C ALA A 67 8.01 24.49 7.76
N ALA A 68 8.67 23.60 8.51
CA ALA A 68 9.63 23.97 9.54
C ALA A 68 10.85 24.75 8.99
N ALA A 69 11.37 24.37 7.83
CA ALA A 69 12.48 25.08 7.20
C ALA A 69 12.09 26.52 6.82
N ARG A 70 10.86 26.72 6.34
CA ARG A 70 10.35 28.04 5.97
C ARG A 70 10.13 28.96 7.16
N GLU A 71 9.72 28.43 8.30
CA GLU A 71 9.66 29.20 9.56
C GLU A 71 11.04 29.76 9.94
N ASN A 72 12.11 29.05 9.59
CA ASN A 72 13.49 29.47 9.79
C ASN A 72 14.09 30.25 8.60
N GLY A 73 13.25 30.74 7.67
CA GLY A 73 13.69 31.53 6.51
C GLY A 73 14.45 30.75 5.42
N LEU A 74 14.47 29.42 5.50
CA LEU A 74 15.19 28.55 4.55
C LEU A 74 14.20 27.78 3.65
N SER A 75 14.64 27.43 2.44
CA SER A 75 13.89 26.51 1.58
C SER A 75 14.31 25.06 1.84
N TYR A 76 13.39 24.10 1.66
CA TYR A 76 13.68 22.66 1.81
C TYR A 76 14.93 22.22 1.05
N SER A 77 15.10 22.65 -0.20
CA SER A 77 16.25 22.26 -1.03
C SER A 77 17.58 22.74 -0.45
N LYS A 78 17.63 23.98 0.07
CA LYS A 78 18.83 24.51 0.73
C LYS A 78 19.10 23.74 2.03
N PHE A 79 18.08 23.56 2.86
CA PHE A 79 18.19 22.81 4.12
C PHE A 79 18.72 21.39 3.91
N MET A 80 18.17 20.64 2.96
CA MET A 80 18.62 19.28 2.67
C MET A 80 20.05 19.22 2.10
N ASN A 81 20.45 20.20 1.29
CA ASN A 81 21.80 20.28 0.76
C ASN A 81 22.83 20.47 1.89
N PHE A 82 22.57 21.41 2.81
CA PHE A 82 23.43 21.61 3.99
C PHE A 82 23.55 20.33 4.82
N LEU A 83 22.42 19.69 5.10
CA LEU A 83 22.37 18.49 5.94
C LEU A 83 23.14 17.31 5.31
N LEU A 84 23.02 17.10 4.00
CA LEU A 84 23.79 16.07 3.29
C LEU A 84 25.30 16.34 3.32
N ARG A 85 25.70 17.61 3.16
CA ARG A 85 27.12 18.01 3.15
C ARG A 85 27.76 17.79 4.52
N GLU A 86 27.07 18.12 5.61
CA GLU A 86 27.54 17.87 6.98
C GLU A 86 27.62 16.38 7.32
N ILE A 87 26.61 15.57 6.94
CA ILE A 87 26.67 14.11 7.12
C ILE A 87 27.88 13.50 6.40
N PHE A 88 28.16 13.95 5.16
CA PHE A 88 29.31 13.46 4.41
C PHE A 88 30.64 13.80 5.08
N LYS A 89 30.79 15.03 5.60
CA LYS A 89 31.98 15.44 6.36
C LYS A 89 32.17 14.57 7.60
N LEU A 90 31.11 14.35 8.39
CA LEU A 90 31.18 13.53 9.60
C LEU A 90 31.60 12.08 9.29
N LYS A 91 31.07 11.49 8.21
CA LYS A 91 31.48 10.15 7.77
C LYS A 91 32.97 10.06 7.42
N LYS A 92 33.52 11.09 6.77
CA LYS A 92 34.94 11.16 6.40
C LYS A 92 35.87 11.29 7.61
N ILE A 93 35.39 11.88 8.71
CA ILE A 93 36.18 12.05 9.94
C ILE A 93 36.23 10.75 10.76
N ILE A 94 35.18 9.94 10.70
CA ILE A 94 35.05 8.70 11.49
C ILE A 94 35.70 7.49 10.79
N SER A 95 35.87 7.55 9.47
CA SER A 95 36.65 6.57 8.68
C SER A 95 38.14 6.84 8.79
#